data_AF-A0A6P8X237-F1
#
_entry.id   AF-A0A6P8X237-F1
#
_cell.length_a   1.000
_cell.length_b   1.000
_cell.length_c   1.000
_cell.angle_alpha   90.00
_cell.angle_beta   90.00
_cell.angle_gamma   90.00
#
_symmetry.space_group_name_H-M   'P 1'
#
loop_
_entity.id
_entity.type
_entity.pdbx_description
1 polymer ?
#
loop_
_entity_poly.entity_id
_entity_poly.type
_entity_poly.pdbx_seq_one_letter_code
_entity_poly.pdbx_strand_id
1 'polypeptide(L)'
;MDWDEEEGMETTMEEEESDHRYAGPEDVACDVCNGRKQRALKSCLSCLVSYCEQHLQPHHGSPAFEKHELVDSSKDLQENIALRQQCVYTAENAEKQRKLAAIRLKIQQRIQERDKNVKLYYLEMEAISDSAAETVEDSEKIFTELTRVIEKKRDYVNHKIRSLRQIEKNRVKELQKKIEQEIADLKWKDSELQKLAHTEDENAFLQKLPSLSQPGTPTDTSSIPSLQDFKDVTESLTKVERNVGEVLRENSTDFKMAGTKVEVLLSPQEPSIRLGGVTGRWSSSMLTVCPNVNVDTRWTCRTDKIKEEQSSVNSWDKGTMGSNCT
;
A
#
# COMPACT_ATOMS: atom_id res chain seq x y z
N MET A 1 122.89 -21.31 -47.75
CA MET A 1 122.80 -21.73 -46.35
C MET A 1 122.30 -20.50 -45.60
N ASP A 2 121.05 -20.36 -45.21
CA ASP A 2 119.93 -21.28 -45.17
C ASP A 2 118.65 -20.47 -45.42
N TRP A 3 117.79 -21.05 -46.26
CA TRP A 3 116.36 -20.79 -46.27
C TRP A 3 115.73 -21.87 -45.37
N ASP A 4 114.46 -21.67 -44.98
CA ASP A 4 113.66 -22.51 -44.08
C ASP A 4 113.93 -22.16 -42.59
N GLU A 5 112.98 -21.92 -41.70
CA GLU A 5 111.61 -22.39 -41.53
C GLU A 5 110.96 -21.47 -40.47
N GLU A 6 109.72 -21.00 -40.68
CA GLU A 6 108.69 -20.79 -39.63
C GLU A 6 107.44 -20.13 -40.26
N GLU A 7 106.74 -20.87 -41.13
CA GLU A 7 105.30 -20.75 -41.25
C GLU A 7 104.69 -21.84 -40.35
N GLY A 8 103.87 -21.45 -39.36
CA GLY A 8 103.13 -22.42 -38.56
C GLY A 8 102.72 -21.95 -37.17
N MET A 9 101.81 -20.98 -37.07
CA MET A 9 100.91 -20.85 -35.91
C MET A 9 99.72 -19.94 -36.22
N GLU A 10 98.95 -20.32 -37.22
CA GLU A 10 97.63 -19.75 -37.49
C GLU A 10 96.62 -20.89 -37.44
N THR A 11 96.29 -21.38 -36.23
CA THR A 11 95.09 -22.22 -35.94
C THR A 11 95.10 -22.70 -34.48
N THR A 12 94.98 -21.83 -33.48
CA THR A 12 94.52 -22.25 -32.12
C THR A 12 93.81 -21.15 -31.32
N MET A 13 93.46 -20.00 -31.92
CA MET A 13 92.79 -18.89 -31.21
C MET A 13 91.33 -18.65 -31.64
N GLU A 14 90.81 -19.39 -32.62
CA GLU A 14 89.42 -19.25 -33.08
C GLU A 14 88.42 -20.19 -32.37
N GLU A 15 88.88 -21.22 -31.64
CA GLU A 15 87.99 -22.18 -30.97
C GLU A 15 87.51 -21.72 -29.58
N GLU A 16 88.30 -20.93 -28.82
CA GLU A 16 87.93 -20.50 -27.46
C GLU A 16 87.03 -19.24 -27.40
N GLU A 17 87.06 -18.36 -28.41
CA GLU A 17 86.18 -17.17 -28.46
C GLU A 17 84.76 -17.49 -29.00
N SER A 18 84.56 -18.72 -29.48
CA SER A 18 83.31 -19.18 -30.08
C SER A 18 82.31 -19.75 -29.07
N ASP A 19 82.75 -20.16 -27.88
CA ASP A 19 81.92 -20.97 -26.98
C ASP A 19 80.97 -20.13 -26.10
N HIS A 20 81.28 -18.85 -25.87
CA HIS A 20 80.42 -17.94 -25.10
C HIS A 20 79.11 -17.53 -25.80
N ARG A 21 78.95 -17.81 -27.10
CA ARG A 21 77.72 -17.51 -27.88
C ARG A 21 76.69 -18.64 -27.83
N TYR A 22 77.11 -19.86 -27.48
CA TYR A 22 76.24 -21.03 -27.43
C TYR A 22 75.65 -21.20 -26.03
N ALA A 23 74.47 -21.83 -25.95
CA ALA A 23 73.82 -22.05 -24.66
C ALA A 23 74.54 -23.16 -23.88
N GLY A 24 75.07 -22.82 -22.69
CA GLY A 24 75.58 -23.80 -21.73
C GLY A 24 74.47 -24.49 -20.93
N PRO A 25 74.80 -25.45 -20.04
CA PRO A 25 73.81 -26.20 -19.23
C PRO A 25 72.93 -25.30 -18.33
N GLU A 26 73.46 -24.16 -17.91
CA GLU A 26 72.77 -23.21 -17.04
C GLU A 26 71.99 -22.15 -17.83
N ASP A 27 72.26 -21.99 -19.12
CA ASP A 27 71.63 -20.98 -19.97
C ASP A 27 70.27 -21.42 -20.51
N VAL A 28 69.44 -20.43 -20.86
CA VAL A 28 68.24 -20.66 -21.67
C VAL A 28 68.66 -20.67 -23.13
N ALA A 29 68.32 -21.73 -23.86
CA ALA A 29 68.63 -21.82 -25.28
C ALA A 29 67.62 -21.05 -26.12
N CYS A 30 68.06 -20.46 -27.24
CA CYS A 30 67.14 -19.84 -28.20
C CYS A 30 66.25 -20.88 -28.88
N ASP A 31 64.94 -20.66 -28.92
CA ASP A 31 63.99 -21.62 -29.48
C ASP A 31 63.91 -21.60 -31.02
N VAL A 32 64.45 -20.55 -31.65
CA VAL A 32 64.35 -20.30 -33.10
C VAL A 32 65.58 -20.80 -33.87
N CYS A 33 66.73 -20.93 -33.20
CA CYS A 33 67.96 -21.40 -33.86
C CYS A 33 67.76 -22.81 -34.46
N ASN A 34 68.13 -22.95 -35.74
CA ASN A 34 68.23 -24.26 -36.40
C ASN A 34 69.63 -24.85 -36.11
N GLY A 35 69.71 -26.03 -35.49
CA GLY A 35 70.98 -26.69 -35.15
C GLY A 35 71.49 -26.38 -33.74
N ARG A 36 72.79 -26.07 -33.57
CA ARG A 36 73.39 -25.73 -32.26
C ARG A 36 72.76 -24.44 -31.74
N LYS A 37 72.05 -24.52 -30.60
CA LYS A 37 71.28 -23.39 -30.07
C LYS A 37 72.19 -22.35 -29.41
N GLN A 38 72.00 -21.08 -29.79
CA GLN A 38 72.64 -19.94 -29.13
C GLN A 38 71.99 -19.65 -27.78
N ARG A 39 72.72 -18.98 -26.88
CA ARG A 39 72.15 -18.49 -25.61
C ARG A 39 71.07 -17.45 -25.90
N ALA A 40 69.89 -17.62 -25.30
CA ALA A 40 68.86 -16.61 -25.32
C ALA A 40 69.24 -15.44 -24.41
N LEU A 41 68.98 -14.22 -24.86
CA LEU A 41 69.20 -13.01 -24.08
C LEU A 41 67.89 -12.48 -23.50
N LYS A 42 66.80 -12.61 -24.27
CA LYS A 42 65.47 -12.17 -23.87
C LYS A 42 64.43 -13.20 -24.26
N SER A 43 63.35 -13.21 -23.50
CA SER A 43 62.13 -13.94 -23.82
C SER A 43 60.99 -12.97 -24.07
N CYS A 44 60.16 -13.27 -25.07
CA CYS A 44 58.98 -12.48 -25.37
C CYS A 44 57.76 -13.09 -24.69
N LEU A 45 57.06 -12.30 -23.87
CA LEU A 45 55.84 -12.74 -23.18
C LEU A 45 54.66 -12.94 -24.15
N SER A 46 54.69 -12.29 -25.32
CA SER A 46 53.65 -12.41 -26.34
C SER A 46 53.88 -13.60 -27.27
N CYS A 47 55.13 -13.88 -27.64
CA CYS A 47 55.49 -15.04 -28.46
C CYS A 47 55.66 -16.33 -27.65
N LEU A 48 55.84 -16.22 -26.32
CA LEU A 48 56.17 -17.34 -25.42
C LEU A 48 57.47 -18.06 -25.80
N VAL A 49 58.44 -17.29 -26.33
CA VAL A 49 59.67 -17.80 -26.94
C VAL A 49 60.89 -17.01 -26.46
N SER A 50 62.03 -17.69 -26.34
CA SER A 50 63.33 -17.14 -25.98
C SER A 50 64.23 -16.97 -27.21
N TYR A 51 64.82 -15.79 -27.33
CA TYR A 51 65.58 -15.37 -28.51
C TYR A 51 67.02 -15.02 -28.14
N CYS A 52 67.98 -15.48 -28.96
CA CYS A 52 69.33 -14.91 -28.99
C CYS A 52 69.30 -13.55 -29.70
N GLU A 53 70.39 -12.78 -29.61
CA GLU A 53 70.50 -11.43 -30.18
C GLU A 53 70.04 -11.37 -31.65
N GLN A 54 70.47 -12.32 -32.49
CA GLN A 54 70.14 -12.35 -33.92
C GLN A 54 68.64 -12.52 -34.18
N HIS A 55 67.96 -13.40 -33.42
CA HIS A 55 66.53 -13.64 -33.57
C HIS A 55 65.66 -12.63 -32.80
N LEU A 56 66.28 -11.80 -31.95
CA LEU A 56 65.62 -10.73 -31.22
C LEU A 56 65.51 -9.44 -32.06
N GLN A 57 66.43 -9.21 -33.01
CA GLN A 57 66.44 -7.99 -33.83
C GLN A 57 65.08 -7.63 -34.47
N PRO A 58 64.27 -8.59 -34.99
CA PRO A 58 62.94 -8.28 -35.51
C PRO A 58 62.01 -7.65 -34.46
N HIS A 59 62.11 -8.03 -33.18
CA HIS A 59 61.29 -7.48 -32.09
C HIS A 59 61.64 -6.02 -31.77
N HIS A 60 62.87 -5.58 -32.07
CA HIS A 60 63.28 -4.18 -31.89
C HIS A 60 63.04 -3.31 -33.12
N GLY A 61 63.13 -3.89 -34.33
CA GLY A 61 63.10 -3.14 -35.59
C GLY A 61 61.79 -3.17 -36.36
N SER A 62 60.83 -4.03 -36.00
CA SER A 62 59.57 -4.18 -36.74
C SER A 62 58.39 -3.59 -35.98
N PRO A 63 57.56 -2.72 -36.62
CA PRO A 63 56.32 -2.23 -36.05
C PRO A 63 55.33 -3.34 -35.63
N ALA A 64 55.44 -4.54 -36.24
CA ALA A 64 54.58 -5.66 -35.91
C ALA A 64 54.79 -6.18 -34.47
N PHE A 65 55.95 -5.94 -33.87
CA PHE A 65 56.32 -6.45 -32.55
C PHE A 65 56.43 -5.35 -31.49
N GLU A 66 55.99 -4.12 -31.79
CA GLU A 66 56.09 -2.97 -30.86
C GLU A 66 55.38 -3.20 -29.52
N LYS A 67 54.33 -4.03 -29.50
CA LYS A 67 53.55 -4.37 -28.29
C LYS A 67 54.08 -5.59 -27.54
N HIS A 68 55.14 -6.21 -28.03
CA HIS A 68 55.70 -7.42 -27.42
C HIS A 68 56.60 -7.03 -26.25
N GLU A 69 56.26 -7.50 -25.05
CA GLU A 69 57.09 -7.27 -23.86
C GLU A 69 58.22 -8.30 -23.81
N LEU A 70 59.46 -7.81 -23.84
CA LEU A 70 60.66 -8.62 -23.71
C LEU A 70 61.15 -8.58 -22.26
N VAL A 71 61.30 -9.75 -21.66
CA VAL A 71 61.86 -9.93 -20.31
C VAL A 71 63.18 -10.69 -20.40
N ASP A 72 63.96 -10.71 -19.31
CA ASP A 72 65.16 -11.55 -19.24
C ASP A 72 64.81 -13.03 -19.45
N SER A 73 65.67 -13.75 -20.16
CA SER A 73 65.45 -15.15 -20.44
C SER A 73 65.45 -15.97 -19.16
N SER A 74 64.41 -16.76 -18.94
CA SER A 74 64.27 -17.66 -17.80
C SER A 74 63.85 -19.05 -18.27
N LYS A 75 64.34 -20.10 -17.59
CA LYS A 75 63.93 -21.48 -17.84
C LYS A 75 62.44 -21.70 -17.56
N ASP A 76 61.85 -20.88 -16.70
CA ASP A 76 60.46 -21.00 -16.24
C ASP A 76 59.56 -19.91 -16.82
N LEU A 77 59.81 -19.47 -18.05
CA LEU A 77 59.08 -18.37 -18.71
C LEU A 77 57.56 -18.57 -18.68
N GLN A 78 57.09 -19.79 -18.98
CA GLN A 78 55.66 -20.11 -19.00
C GLN A 78 55.01 -20.03 -17.60
N GLU A 79 55.72 -20.51 -16.57
CA GLU A 79 55.24 -20.45 -15.18
C GLU A 79 55.17 -19.00 -14.68
N ASN A 80 56.18 -18.19 -14.98
CA ASN A 80 56.18 -16.76 -14.64
C ASN A 80 55.04 -15.99 -15.31
N ILE A 81 54.70 -16.32 -16.56
CA ILE A 81 53.55 -15.73 -17.27
C ILE A 81 52.24 -16.16 -16.62
N ALA A 82 52.09 -17.44 -16.29
CA ALA A 82 50.90 -17.97 -15.62
C ALA A 82 50.71 -17.30 -14.25
N LEU A 83 51.78 -17.14 -13.47
CA LEU A 83 51.77 -16.43 -12.18
C LEU A 83 51.37 -14.97 -12.35
N ARG A 84 51.90 -14.26 -13.35
CA ARG A 84 51.51 -12.86 -13.64
C ARG A 84 50.04 -12.74 -14.02
N GLN A 85 49.54 -13.62 -14.88
CA GLN A 85 48.13 -13.65 -15.27
C GLN A 85 47.21 -13.95 -14.08
N GLN A 86 47.60 -14.90 -13.21
CA GLN A 86 46.88 -15.23 -11.99
C GLN A 86 46.84 -14.05 -11.01
N CYS A 87 47.94 -13.32 -10.84
CA CYS A 87 48.00 -12.10 -10.03
C CYS A 87 47.08 -10.99 -10.56
N VAL A 88 47.03 -10.77 -11.87
CA VAL A 88 46.12 -9.78 -12.49
C VAL A 88 44.66 -10.20 -12.30
N TYR A 89 44.33 -11.45 -12.60
CA TYR A 89 42.97 -11.98 -12.44
C TYR A 89 42.49 -11.87 -10.99
N THR A 90 43.33 -12.26 -10.02
CA THR A 90 42.98 -12.18 -8.59
C THR A 90 42.81 -10.74 -8.13
N ALA A 91 43.66 -9.81 -8.58
CA ALA A 91 43.54 -8.39 -8.27
C ALA A 91 42.25 -7.78 -8.85
N GLU A 92 41.95 -8.05 -10.13
CA GLU A 92 40.71 -7.59 -10.77
C GLU A 92 39.46 -8.16 -10.09
N ASN A 93 39.47 -9.45 -9.75
CA ASN A 93 38.36 -10.07 -9.04
C ASN A 93 38.18 -9.45 -7.66
N ALA A 94 39.27 -9.20 -6.91
CA ALA A 94 39.21 -8.53 -5.62
C ALA A 94 38.62 -7.11 -5.75
N GLU A 95 38.97 -6.35 -6.79
CA GLU A 95 38.37 -5.04 -7.05
C GLU A 95 36.87 -5.15 -7.37
N LYS A 96 36.48 -6.09 -8.24
CA LYS A 96 35.06 -6.34 -8.58
C LYS A 96 34.26 -6.78 -7.34
N GLN A 97 34.82 -7.61 -6.47
CA GLN A 97 34.20 -8.01 -5.20
C GLN A 97 34.02 -6.81 -4.25
N ARG A 98 35.02 -5.92 -4.14
CA ARG A 98 34.87 -4.68 -3.35
C ARG A 98 33.76 -3.78 -3.91
N LYS A 99 33.68 -3.61 -5.23
CA LYS A 99 32.61 -2.83 -5.89
C LYS A 99 31.24 -3.46 -5.63
N LEU A 100 31.13 -4.78 -5.76
CA LEU A 100 29.89 -5.52 -5.48
C LEU A 100 29.45 -5.33 -4.02
N ALA A 101 30.37 -5.45 -3.06
CA ALA A 101 30.09 -5.24 -1.65
C ALA A 101 29.59 -3.80 -1.37
N ALA A 102 30.19 -2.79 -2.01
CA ALA A 102 29.75 -1.40 -1.88
C ALA A 102 28.34 -1.16 -2.45
N ILE A 103 28.00 -1.78 -3.59
CA ILE A 103 26.65 -1.70 -4.18
C ILE A 103 25.64 -2.40 -3.26
N ARG A 104 25.97 -3.60 -2.77
CA ARG A 104 25.11 -4.36 -1.84
C ARG A 104 24.80 -3.56 -0.59
N LEU A 105 25.80 -2.90 0.01
CA LEU A 105 25.61 -2.06 1.19
C LEU A 105 24.65 -0.90 0.91
N LYS A 106 24.81 -0.20 -0.23
CA LYS A 106 23.91 0.90 -0.62
C LYS A 106 22.46 0.43 -0.81
N ILE A 107 22.26 -0.73 -1.42
CA ILE A 107 20.92 -1.31 -1.60
C ILE A 107 20.31 -1.64 -0.23
N GLN A 108 21.06 -2.28 0.67
CA GLN A 108 20.58 -2.61 2.01
C GLN A 108 20.20 -1.37 2.82
N GLN A 109 20.99 -0.29 2.74
CA GLN A 109 20.65 0.98 3.39
C GLN A 109 19.33 1.56 2.86
N ARG A 110 19.13 1.56 1.53
CA ARG A 110 17.88 2.02 0.92
C ARG A 110 16.69 1.15 1.32
N ILE A 111 16.85 -0.17 1.38
CA ILE A 111 15.79 -1.09 1.86
C ILE A 111 15.39 -0.71 3.29
N GLN A 112 16.35 -0.58 4.20
CA GLN A 112 16.06 -0.19 5.59
C GLN A 112 15.36 1.17 5.70
N GLU A 113 15.76 2.14 4.88
CA GLU A 113 15.12 3.46 4.85
C GLU A 113 13.68 3.37 4.33
N ARG A 114 13.44 2.61 3.25
CA ARG A 114 12.10 2.42 2.69
C ARG A 114 11.20 1.61 3.62
N ASP A 115 11.72 0.60 4.32
CA ASP A 115 10.97 -0.15 5.33
C ASP A 115 10.49 0.74 6.48
N LYS A 116 11.31 1.72 6.89
CA LYS A 116 10.88 2.74 7.87
C LYS A 116 9.75 3.61 7.31
N ASN A 117 9.84 4.04 6.06
CA ASN A 117 8.79 4.83 5.43
C ASN A 117 7.47 4.06 5.31
N VAL A 118 7.52 2.77 4.93
CA VAL A 118 6.32 1.92 4.88
C VAL A 118 5.65 1.83 6.25
N LYS A 119 6.42 1.69 7.32
CA LYS A 119 5.88 1.70 8.70
C LYS A 119 5.23 3.04 9.06
N LEU A 120 5.84 4.16 8.67
CA LEU A 120 5.26 5.50 8.88
C LEU A 120 3.94 5.67 8.13
N TYR A 121 3.87 5.21 6.87
CA TYR A 121 2.63 5.28 6.10
C TYR A 121 1.52 4.41 6.68
N TYR A 122 1.87 3.25 7.25
CA TYR A 122 0.90 2.42 7.96
C TYR A 122 0.30 3.17 9.17
N LEU A 123 1.15 3.80 10.00
CA LEU A 123 0.69 4.57 11.16
C LEU A 123 -0.16 5.79 10.76
N GLU A 124 0.22 6.50 9.69
CA GLU A 124 -0.56 7.62 9.18
C GLU A 124 -1.94 7.17 8.67
N MET A 125 -2.00 6.03 7.96
CA MET A 125 -3.26 5.46 7.50
C MET A 125 -4.18 5.08 8.66
N GLU A 126 -3.62 4.50 9.74
CA GLU A 126 -4.36 4.18 10.97
C GLU A 126 -4.89 5.47 11.63
N ALA A 127 -4.05 6.50 11.76
CA ALA A 127 -4.46 7.79 12.31
C ALA A 127 -5.58 8.47 11.51
N ILE A 128 -5.51 8.41 10.17
CA ILE A 128 -6.59 8.91 9.29
C ILE A 128 -7.87 8.12 9.52
N SER A 129 -7.78 6.80 9.63
CA SER A 129 -8.92 5.92 9.88
C SER A 129 -9.59 6.24 11.22
N ASP A 130 -8.80 6.37 12.27
CA ASP A 130 -9.29 6.67 13.62
C ASP A 130 -9.95 8.06 13.69
N SER A 131 -9.33 9.08 13.09
CA SER A 131 -9.90 10.42 13.02
C SER A 131 -11.22 10.47 12.23
N ALA A 132 -11.31 9.71 11.13
CA ALA A 132 -12.53 9.59 10.36
C ALA A 132 -13.64 8.89 11.17
N ALA A 133 -13.30 7.84 11.93
CA ALA A 133 -14.25 7.13 12.79
C ALA A 133 -14.80 8.04 13.90
N GLU A 134 -13.94 8.83 14.55
CA GLU A 134 -14.35 9.80 15.58
C GLU A 134 -15.31 10.85 15.00
N THR A 135 -14.98 11.39 13.81
CA THR A 135 -15.85 12.37 13.13
C THR A 135 -17.23 11.78 12.81
N VAL A 136 -17.28 10.51 12.38
CA VAL A 136 -18.55 9.81 12.15
C VAL A 136 -19.32 9.65 13.46
N GLU A 137 -18.67 9.20 14.53
CA GLU A 137 -19.32 9.03 15.84
C GLU A 137 -19.92 10.35 16.35
N ASP A 138 -19.18 11.45 16.25
CA ASP A 138 -19.67 12.77 16.66
C ASP A 138 -20.84 13.25 15.80
N SER A 139 -20.81 12.97 14.49
CA SER A 139 -21.94 13.27 13.60
C SER A 139 -23.19 12.44 13.98
N GLU A 140 -23.02 11.16 14.32
CA GLU A 140 -24.11 10.29 14.76
C GLU A 140 -24.73 10.77 16.07
N LYS A 141 -23.91 11.25 17.03
CA LYS A 141 -24.40 11.87 18.27
C LYS A 141 -25.29 13.09 17.98
N ILE A 142 -24.86 13.95 17.04
CA ILE A 142 -25.64 15.13 16.63
C ILE A 142 -26.99 14.70 16.03
N PHE A 143 -26.98 13.74 15.09
CA PHE A 143 -28.23 13.26 14.48
C PHE A 143 -29.15 12.55 15.47
N THR A 144 -28.59 11.84 16.45
CA THR A 144 -29.35 11.23 17.55
C THR A 144 -30.07 12.29 18.37
N GLU A 145 -29.39 13.38 18.71
CA GLU A 145 -29.98 14.48 19.48
C GLU A 145 -31.06 15.22 18.70
N LEU A 146 -30.87 15.43 17.38
CA LEU A 146 -31.90 16.00 16.51
C LEU A 146 -33.17 15.12 16.46
N THR A 147 -32.98 13.81 16.30
CA THR A 147 -34.07 12.84 16.30
C THR A 147 -34.84 12.90 17.62
N ARG A 148 -34.12 12.97 18.75
CA ARG A 148 -34.70 13.08 20.10
C ARG A 148 -35.57 14.32 20.26
N VAL A 149 -35.15 15.48 19.75
CA VAL A 149 -35.93 16.73 19.84
C VAL A 149 -37.22 16.63 19.01
N ILE A 150 -37.13 16.07 17.80
CA ILE A 150 -38.29 15.84 16.93
C ILE A 150 -39.28 14.88 17.58
N GLU A 151 -38.79 13.79 18.18
CA GLU A 151 -39.60 12.83 18.93
C GLU A 151 -40.31 13.46 20.13
N LYS A 152 -39.60 14.25 20.91
CA LYS A 152 -40.21 14.99 22.04
C LYS A 152 -41.33 15.92 21.56
N LYS A 153 -41.16 16.58 20.40
CA LYS A 153 -42.20 17.44 19.82
C LYS A 153 -43.38 16.63 19.29
N ARG A 154 -43.13 15.48 18.66
CA ARG A 154 -44.14 14.51 18.20
C ARG A 154 -45.02 14.07 19.37
N ASP A 155 -44.41 13.69 20.49
CA ASP A 155 -45.13 13.25 21.68
C ASP A 155 -45.98 14.35 22.30
N TYR A 156 -45.46 15.58 22.35
CA TYR A 156 -46.21 16.75 22.81
C TYR A 156 -47.48 16.98 21.98
N VAL A 157 -47.35 16.99 20.65
CA VAL A 157 -48.49 17.20 19.74
C VAL A 157 -49.51 16.07 19.88
N ASN A 158 -49.05 14.82 19.88
CA ASN A 158 -49.90 13.64 20.06
C ASN A 158 -50.65 13.67 21.40
N HIS A 159 -49.98 14.07 22.47
CA HIS A 159 -50.61 14.21 23.79
C HIS A 159 -51.72 15.27 23.77
N LYS A 160 -51.46 16.43 23.17
CA LYS A 160 -52.44 17.53 23.07
C LYS A 160 -53.69 17.12 22.28
N ILE A 161 -53.51 16.44 21.14
CA ILE A 161 -54.62 15.90 20.33
C ILE A 161 -55.46 14.91 21.15
N ARG A 162 -54.81 13.94 21.81
CA ARG A 162 -55.52 12.93 22.63
C ARG A 162 -56.31 13.58 23.77
N SER A 163 -55.73 14.58 24.45
CA SER A 163 -56.36 15.31 25.55
C SER A 163 -57.60 16.08 25.09
N LEU A 164 -57.48 16.89 24.02
CA LEU A 164 -58.61 17.62 23.42
C LEU A 164 -59.73 16.69 23.00
N ARG A 165 -59.40 15.60 22.30
CA ARG A 165 -60.37 14.57 21.90
C ARG A 165 -61.10 13.98 23.10
N GLN A 166 -60.39 13.72 24.21
CA GLN A 166 -61.00 13.12 25.39
C GLN A 166 -61.92 14.11 26.12
N ILE A 167 -61.53 15.39 26.22
CA ILE A 167 -62.37 16.45 26.77
C ILE A 167 -63.69 16.52 25.99
N GLU A 168 -63.60 16.56 24.66
CA GLU A 168 -64.79 16.68 23.84
C GLU A 168 -65.69 15.44 23.92
N LYS A 169 -65.09 14.25 23.92
CA LYS A 169 -65.82 13.00 24.13
C LYS A 169 -66.57 12.99 25.46
N ASN A 170 -65.97 13.50 26.53
CA ASN A 170 -66.63 13.60 27.83
C ASN A 170 -67.79 14.60 27.78
N ARG A 171 -67.62 15.74 27.09
CA ARG A 171 -68.69 16.75 26.92
C ARG A 171 -69.90 16.17 26.19
N VAL A 172 -69.68 15.43 25.11
CA VAL A 172 -70.73 14.74 24.36
C VAL A 172 -71.41 13.66 25.21
N LYS A 173 -70.65 12.87 25.98
CA LYS A 173 -71.22 11.85 26.88
C LYS A 173 -72.13 12.45 27.95
N GLU A 174 -71.77 13.60 28.52
CA GLU A 174 -72.62 14.25 29.52
C GLU A 174 -73.91 14.80 28.89
N LEU A 175 -73.86 15.35 27.67
CA LEU A 175 -75.07 15.73 26.94
C LEU A 175 -75.95 14.52 26.61
N GLN A 176 -75.33 13.41 26.19
CA GLN A 176 -76.04 12.16 25.92
C GLN A 176 -76.82 11.67 27.13
N LYS A 177 -76.18 11.62 28.32
CA LYS A 177 -76.86 11.20 29.57
C LYS A 177 -78.05 12.08 29.92
N LYS A 178 -77.93 13.40 29.73
CA LYS A 178 -79.05 14.34 29.98
C LYS A 178 -80.24 14.04 29.08
N ILE A 179 -80.00 13.82 27.80
CA ILE A 179 -81.05 13.48 26.83
C ILE A 179 -81.65 12.10 27.14
N GLU A 180 -80.84 11.11 27.50
CA GLU A 180 -81.31 9.78 27.90
C GLU A 180 -82.22 9.85 29.14
N GLN A 181 -81.88 10.68 30.13
CA GLN A 181 -82.72 10.93 31.29
C GLN A 181 -84.03 11.63 30.92
N GLU A 182 -83.96 12.66 30.08
CA GLU A 182 -85.16 13.37 29.59
C GLU A 182 -86.11 12.42 28.86
N ILE A 183 -85.59 11.53 28.01
CA ILE A 183 -86.38 10.50 27.32
C ILE A 183 -87.03 9.55 28.33
N ALA A 184 -86.32 9.13 29.38
CA ALA A 184 -86.86 8.25 30.41
C ALA A 184 -88.00 8.92 31.19
N ASP A 185 -87.83 10.19 31.57
CA ASP A 185 -88.84 10.98 32.28
C ASP A 185 -90.09 11.20 31.40
N LEU A 186 -89.90 11.50 30.11
CA LEU A 186 -90.99 11.65 29.15
C LEU A 186 -91.74 10.34 28.94
N LYS A 187 -91.04 9.20 28.81
CA LYS A 187 -91.67 7.87 28.71
C LYS A 187 -92.47 7.52 29.96
N TRP A 188 -91.98 7.89 31.14
CA TRP A 188 -92.71 7.70 32.39
C TRP A 188 -93.98 8.55 32.44
N LYS A 189 -93.90 9.85 32.11
CA LYS A 189 -95.07 10.75 32.05
C LYS A 189 -96.10 10.26 31.04
N ASP A 190 -95.68 9.83 29.85
CA ASP A 190 -96.56 9.26 28.83
C ASP A 190 -97.32 8.03 29.36
N SER A 191 -96.61 7.12 30.02
CA SER A 191 -97.22 5.91 30.62
C SER A 191 -98.26 6.26 31.71
N GLU A 192 -98.00 7.27 32.54
CA GLU A 192 -98.95 7.70 33.57
C GLU A 192 -100.16 8.44 32.98
N LEU A 193 -99.95 9.26 31.95
CA LEU A 193 -101.04 9.91 31.20
C LEU A 193 -101.94 8.86 30.52
N GLN A 194 -101.36 7.79 29.95
CA GLN A 194 -102.15 6.68 29.41
C GLN A 194 -103.01 6.00 30.47
N LYS A 195 -102.47 5.73 31.67
CA LYS A 195 -103.27 5.14 32.77
C LYS A 195 -104.41 6.07 33.21
N LEU A 196 -104.14 7.37 33.32
CA LEU A 196 -105.14 8.37 33.68
C LEU A 196 -106.23 8.52 32.61
N ALA A 197 -105.90 8.42 31.33
CA ALA A 197 -106.91 8.49 30.26
C ALA A 197 -107.94 7.34 30.33
N HIS A 198 -107.59 6.21 30.95
CA HIS A 198 -108.46 5.04 31.11
C HIS A 198 -109.02 4.91 32.54
N THR A 199 -108.91 5.93 33.39
CA THR A 199 -109.46 5.89 34.77
C THR A 199 -110.95 6.22 34.78
N GLU A 200 -111.74 5.47 35.54
CA GLU A 200 -113.16 5.79 35.81
C GLU A 200 -113.34 6.75 37.01
N ASP A 201 -112.29 6.97 37.80
CA ASP A 201 -112.28 7.90 38.95
C ASP A 201 -112.00 9.34 38.50
N GLU A 202 -113.07 10.12 38.35
CA GLU A 202 -113.06 11.53 37.94
C GLU A 202 -112.26 12.44 38.88
N ASN A 203 -112.21 12.12 40.19
CA ASN A 203 -111.50 12.96 41.16
C ASN A 203 -109.99 12.71 41.10
N ALA A 204 -109.58 11.45 40.95
CA ALA A 204 -108.18 11.09 40.71
C ALA A 204 -107.66 11.68 39.39
N PHE A 205 -108.51 11.76 38.35
CA PHE A 205 -108.20 12.45 37.10
C PHE A 205 -107.91 13.93 37.32
N LEU A 206 -108.81 14.66 37.98
CA LEU A 206 -108.66 16.10 38.24
C LEU A 206 -107.45 16.43 39.15
N GLN A 207 -107.13 15.56 40.10
CA GLN A 207 -106.00 15.74 41.02
C GLN A 207 -104.63 15.56 40.34
N LYS A 208 -104.46 14.55 39.49
CA LYS A 208 -103.14 14.19 38.93
C LYS A 208 -102.81 14.90 37.62
N LEU A 209 -103.81 15.28 36.82
CA LEU A 209 -103.62 15.89 35.50
C LEU A 209 -102.71 17.14 35.54
N PRO A 210 -102.88 18.13 36.44
CA PRO A 210 -102.07 19.34 36.45
C PRO A 210 -100.56 19.09 36.58
N SER A 211 -100.17 18.05 37.34
CA SER A 211 -98.76 17.69 37.56
C SER A 211 -98.10 17.05 36.33
N LEU A 212 -98.88 16.47 35.42
CA LEU A 212 -98.40 15.77 34.23
C LEU A 212 -98.47 16.62 32.96
N SER A 213 -99.28 17.69 32.95
CA SER A 213 -99.51 18.54 31.77
C SER A 213 -98.32 19.35 31.30
N GLN A 214 -97.25 19.48 32.09
CA GLN A 214 -96.04 20.19 31.67
C GLN A 214 -94.92 19.19 31.32
N PRO A 215 -94.53 19.08 30.04
CA PRO A 215 -93.24 18.52 29.67
C PRO A 215 -92.15 19.35 30.36
N GLY A 216 -91.09 18.70 30.86
CA GLY A 216 -89.96 19.44 31.43
C GLY A 216 -89.30 20.38 30.40
N THR A 217 -88.42 21.27 30.85
CA THR A 217 -87.66 22.12 29.94
C THR A 217 -86.75 21.26 29.04
N PRO A 218 -86.84 21.38 27.71
CA PRO A 218 -85.99 20.60 26.81
C PRO A 218 -84.50 20.88 27.03
N THR A 219 -83.68 19.84 26.97
CA THR A 219 -82.21 20.03 26.97
C THR A 219 -81.80 20.79 25.72
N ASP A 220 -81.17 21.95 25.88
CA ASP A 220 -80.69 22.77 24.75
C ASP A 220 -79.51 22.07 24.05
N THR A 221 -79.77 21.59 22.83
CA THR A 221 -78.84 20.81 22.01
C THR A 221 -78.12 21.64 20.96
N SER A 222 -78.41 22.94 20.89
CA SER A 222 -77.80 23.88 19.92
C SER A 222 -76.27 24.01 20.02
N SER A 223 -75.67 23.53 21.12
CA SER A 223 -74.23 23.66 21.42
C SER A 223 -73.43 22.37 21.23
N ILE A 224 -73.94 21.38 20.47
CA ILE A 224 -73.11 20.23 20.08
C ILE A 224 -71.87 20.81 19.38
N PRO A 225 -70.68 20.60 19.94
CA PRO A 225 -69.48 21.06 19.31
C PRO A 225 -69.38 20.46 17.91
N SER A 226 -69.31 21.34 16.91
CA SER A 226 -68.71 20.97 15.64
C SER A 226 -67.35 20.38 15.97
N LEU A 227 -67.08 19.15 15.49
CA LEU A 227 -65.74 18.57 15.56
C LEU A 227 -64.78 19.68 15.11
N GLN A 228 -63.98 20.24 16.01
CA GLN A 228 -62.93 21.14 15.56
C GLN A 228 -62.01 20.28 14.70
N ASP A 229 -62.10 20.48 13.38
CA ASP A 229 -61.24 19.78 12.45
C ASP A 229 -59.81 20.06 12.89
N PHE A 230 -59.05 19.00 13.23
CA PHE A 230 -57.63 19.11 13.60
C PHE A 230 -56.75 19.57 12.42
N LYS A 231 -57.37 20.08 11.35
CA LYS A 231 -56.76 20.58 10.12
C LYS A 231 -55.71 21.66 10.42
N ASP A 232 -55.99 22.56 11.37
CA ASP A 232 -55.04 23.61 11.79
C ASP A 232 -53.73 23.02 12.35
N VAL A 233 -53.81 21.87 13.04
CA VAL A 233 -52.64 21.15 13.56
C VAL A 233 -51.84 20.56 12.41
N THR A 234 -52.52 19.98 11.43
CA THR A 234 -51.87 19.44 10.22
C THR A 234 -51.20 20.54 9.42
N GLU A 235 -51.88 21.67 9.16
CA GLU A 235 -51.30 22.81 8.46
C GLU A 235 -50.07 23.37 9.19
N SER A 236 -50.14 23.50 10.52
CA SER A 236 -49.01 23.91 11.35
C SER A 236 -47.83 22.94 11.28
N LEU A 237 -48.08 21.62 11.27
CA LEU A 237 -47.03 20.60 11.14
C LEU A 237 -46.38 20.61 9.76
N THR A 238 -47.14 20.82 8.67
CA THR A 238 -46.55 20.96 7.33
C THR A 238 -45.62 22.17 7.22
N LYS A 239 -45.89 23.24 7.99
CA LYS A 239 -44.99 24.39 8.09
C LYS A 239 -43.68 24.03 8.79
N VAL A 240 -43.75 23.30 9.90
CA VAL A 240 -42.56 22.83 10.62
C VAL A 240 -41.72 21.91 9.75
N GLU A 241 -42.34 20.95 9.06
CA GLU A 241 -41.66 20.06 8.12
C GLU A 241 -40.89 20.81 7.04
N ARG A 242 -41.55 21.79 6.40
CA ARG A 242 -40.95 22.60 5.33
C ARG A 242 -39.73 23.38 5.83
N ASN A 243 -39.84 23.99 7.02
CA ASN A 243 -38.74 24.73 7.64
C ASN A 243 -37.56 23.83 8.00
N VAL A 244 -37.82 22.65 8.59
CA VAL A 244 -36.75 21.68 8.91
C VAL A 244 -36.06 21.23 7.63
N GLY A 245 -36.82 20.95 6.57
CA GLY A 245 -36.24 20.58 5.27
C GLY A 245 -35.39 21.67 4.63
N GLU A 246 -35.73 22.95 4.81
CA GLU A 246 -34.95 24.08 4.31
C GLU A 246 -33.61 24.22 5.04
N VAL A 247 -33.63 24.22 6.37
CA VAL A 247 -32.40 24.29 7.19
C VAL A 247 -31.44 23.15 6.86
N LEU A 248 -31.96 21.93 6.65
CA LEU A 248 -31.13 20.78 6.29
C LEU A 248 -30.51 20.91 4.89
N ARG A 249 -31.20 21.53 3.93
CA ARG A 249 -30.67 21.76 2.57
C ARG A 249 -29.57 22.81 2.54
N GLU A 250 -29.78 23.94 3.21
CA GLU A 250 -28.83 25.06 3.22
C GLU A 250 -27.47 24.67 3.81
N ASN A 251 -27.48 23.88 4.88
CA ASN A 251 -26.25 23.46 5.55
C ASN A 251 -25.53 22.27 4.85
N SER A 252 -26.14 21.65 3.82
CA SER A 252 -25.59 20.44 3.20
C SER A 252 -24.37 20.72 2.30
N THR A 253 -24.18 21.93 1.78
CA THR A 253 -23.10 22.24 0.83
C THR A 253 -21.81 22.73 1.48
N ASP A 254 -21.82 22.98 2.79
CA ASP A 254 -20.70 23.60 3.51
C ASP A 254 -19.75 22.59 4.16
N PHE A 255 -20.07 21.28 4.09
CA PHE A 255 -19.19 20.19 4.52
C PHE A 255 -18.04 19.96 3.52
N LYS A 256 -17.23 20.99 3.25
CA LYS A 256 -15.95 20.80 2.55
C LYS A 256 -14.95 20.26 3.56
N MET A 257 -14.71 18.95 3.51
CA MET A 257 -13.57 18.35 4.20
C MET A 257 -12.29 18.93 3.59
N ALA A 258 -11.62 19.82 4.31
CA ALA A 258 -10.32 20.34 3.93
C ALA A 258 -9.31 19.19 4.06
N GLY A 259 -9.10 18.44 2.98
CA GLY A 259 -8.03 17.45 2.93
C GLY A 259 -6.71 18.17 3.14
N THR A 260 -6.07 17.93 4.29
CA THR A 260 -4.69 18.35 4.54
C THR A 260 -3.85 17.74 3.41
N LYS A 261 -3.37 18.58 2.50
CA LYS A 261 -2.39 18.17 1.50
C LYS A 261 -1.11 17.85 2.26
N VAL A 262 -0.97 16.60 2.71
CA VAL A 262 0.28 16.10 3.26
C VAL A 262 1.26 16.03 2.10
N GLU A 263 2.01 17.12 1.92
CA GLU A 263 3.14 17.17 1.01
C GLU A 263 4.27 16.38 1.66
N VAL A 264 4.20 15.04 1.55
CA VAL A 264 5.30 14.15 1.91
C VAL A 264 6.42 14.40 0.90
N LEU A 265 7.29 15.35 1.23
CA LEU A 265 8.57 15.60 0.58
C LEU A 265 9.51 14.40 0.80
N LEU A 266 9.33 13.33 0.04
CA LEU A 266 10.35 12.29 -0.10
C LEU A 266 10.46 11.90 -1.57
N SER A 267 11.10 12.77 -2.35
CA SER A 267 11.63 12.40 -3.67
C SER A 267 12.61 11.24 -3.50
N PRO A 268 12.40 10.08 -4.13
CA PRO A 268 13.47 9.11 -4.28
C PRO A 268 14.43 9.67 -5.33
N GLN A 269 15.61 10.13 -4.93
CA GLN A 269 16.72 10.20 -5.88
C GLN A 269 17.04 8.77 -6.30
N GLU A 270 16.78 8.45 -7.56
CA GLU A 270 17.31 7.25 -8.19
C GLU A 270 18.83 7.36 -8.26
N PRO A 271 19.59 6.41 -7.69
CA PRO A 271 21.00 6.32 -8.00
C PRO A 271 21.10 5.84 -9.45
N SER A 272 21.38 6.77 -10.37
CA SER A 272 21.88 6.47 -11.71
C SER A 272 23.19 5.70 -11.57
N ILE A 273 23.13 4.37 -11.62
CA ILE A 273 24.31 3.53 -11.83
C ILE A 273 24.48 3.42 -13.34
N ARG A 274 25.29 4.31 -13.93
CA ARG A 274 25.85 4.08 -15.27
C ARG A 274 26.83 2.92 -15.17
N LEU A 275 26.34 1.69 -15.38
CA LEU A 275 27.21 0.58 -15.75
C LEU A 275 27.71 0.88 -17.17
N GLY A 276 28.99 1.27 -17.29
CA GLY A 276 29.67 1.35 -18.57
C GLY A 276 29.52 0.02 -19.30
N GLY A 277 28.99 0.07 -20.52
CA GLY A 277 28.64 -1.10 -21.31
C GLY A 277 29.82 -2.02 -21.55
N VAL A 278 29.68 -3.27 -21.14
CA VAL A 278 30.43 -4.40 -21.71
C VAL A 278 29.42 -5.18 -22.54
N THR A 279 29.55 -5.10 -23.86
CA THR A 279 28.77 -5.87 -24.83
C THR A 279 29.17 -7.35 -24.75
N GLY A 280 28.59 -8.07 -23.79
CA GLY A 280 28.63 -9.53 -23.72
C GLY A 280 27.36 -10.12 -24.31
N ARG A 281 27.48 -10.91 -25.36
CA ARG A 281 26.39 -11.71 -25.97
C ARG A 281 25.94 -12.78 -24.97
N TRP A 282 24.77 -12.64 -24.36
CA TRP A 282 24.17 -13.70 -23.56
C TRP A 282 23.49 -14.68 -24.51
N SER A 283 23.96 -15.93 -24.54
CA SER A 283 23.33 -17.02 -25.28
C SER A 283 22.00 -17.36 -24.62
N SER A 284 20.91 -17.09 -25.33
CA SER A 284 19.55 -17.39 -24.91
C SER A 284 19.31 -18.89 -24.95
N SER A 285 19.37 -19.54 -23.80
CA SER A 285 18.77 -20.85 -23.61
C SER A 285 18.43 -21.04 -22.13
N MET A 286 17.12 -21.16 -21.88
CA MET A 286 16.43 -21.53 -20.65
C MET A 286 16.22 -20.45 -19.58
N LEU A 287 15.10 -19.74 -19.70
CA LEU A 287 14.17 -19.45 -18.59
C LEU A 287 12.81 -19.07 -19.20
N THR A 288 11.97 -20.07 -19.43
CA THR A 288 10.54 -19.86 -19.69
C THR A 288 9.90 -19.46 -18.36
N VAL A 289 9.58 -18.19 -18.18
CA VAL A 289 8.74 -17.73 -17.06
C VAL A 289 7.31 -17.63 -17.56
N CYS A 290 6.44 -18.42 -16.90
CA CYS A 290 5.02 -18.59 -17.20
C CYS A 290 4.25 -17.26 -17.17
N PRO A 291 3.32 -17.02 -18.12
CA PRO A 291 2.42 -15.88 -18.08
C PRO A 291 1.20 -16.25 -17.24
N ASN A 292 1.16 -15.88 -15.96
CA ASN A 292 -0.12 -15.82 -15.25
C ASN A 292 -0.03 -15.00 -13.95
N VAL A 293 -0.47 -13.74 -13.97
CA VAL A 293 -1.33 -13.20 -12.90
C VAL A 293 -2.33 -12.22 -13.53
N ASN A 294 -3.58 -12.57 -13.28
CA ASN A 294 -4.82 -11.94 -13.71
C ASN A 294 -5.03 -10.56 -13.05
N VAL A 295 -5.66 -9.65 -13.78
CA VAL A 295 -6.10 -8.34 -13.32
C VAL A 295 -7.42 -8.56 -12.58
N ASP A 296 -7.44 -8.42 -11.25
CA ASP A 296 -8.71 -8.36 -10.51
C ASP A 296 -8.75 -7.16 -9.57
N THR A 297 -9.54 -6.17 -9.97
CA THR A 297 -9.99 -5.03 -9.19
C THR A 297 -10.95 -5.48 -8.11
N ARG A 298 -10.43 -5.87 -6.94
CA ARG A 298 -11.20 -5.92 -5.70
C ARG A 298 -10.29 -5.69 -4.49
N TRP A 299 -10.39 -4.51 -3.90
CA TRP A 299 -9.72 -4.14 -2.66
C TRP A 299 -10.24 -5.00 -1.51
N THR A 300 -9.54 -6.08 -1.20
CA THR A 300 -9.64 -6.75 0.10
C THR A 300 -8.26 -6.73 0.75
N CYS A 301 -8.13 -5.96 1.82
CA CYS A 301 -6.94 -5.89 2.64
C CYS A 301 -6.69 -7.28 3.27
N ARG A 302 -5.70 -8.02 2.77
CA ARG A 302 -5.17 -9.23 3.41
C ARG A 302 -3.84 -8.87 4.07
N THR A 303 -3.88 -8.63 5.38
CA THR A 303 -2.71 -8.39 6.23
C THR A 303 -1.92 -9.66 6.59
N ASP A 304 -2.34 -10.85 6.12
CA ASP A 304 -1.76 -12.13 6.58
C ASP A 304 -0.53 -12.63 5.80
N LYS A 305 -0.08 -11.96 4.74
CA LYS A 305 1.02 -12.48 3.90
C LYS A 305 2.42 -11.94 4.20
N ILE A 306 2.56 -10.94 5.08
CA ILE A 306 3.86 -10.28 5.32
C ILE A 306 4.74 -11.06 6.33
N LYS A 307 4.18 -12.01 7.09
CA LYS A 307 4.96 -12.79 8.07
C LYS A 307 5.78 -13.95 7.46
N GLU A 308 5.44 -14.42 6.26
CA GLU A 308 6.13 -15.57 5.65
C GLU A 308 7.40 -15.17 4.87
N GLU A 309 7.46 -13.95 4.32
CA GLU A 309 8.60 -13.51 3.52
C GLU A 309 9.82 -13.06 4.35
N GLN A 310 9.65 -12.72 5.63
CA GLN A 310 10.77 -12.40 6.52
C GLN A 310 11.55 -13.64 6.99
N SER A 311 10.99 -14.85 6.88
CA SER A 311 11.72 -16.08 7.22
C SER A 311 12.72 -16.49 6.12
N SER A 312 12.44 -16.15 4.87
CA SER A 312 13.27 -16.60 3.73
C SER A 312 14.55 -15.77 3.52
N VAL A 313 14.68 -14.59 4.14
CA VAL A 313 15.86 -13.72 3.99
C VAL A 313 16.99 -14.09 4.96
N ASN A 314 16.70 -14.82 6.05
CA ASN A 314 17.70 -15.19 7.07
C ASN A 314 18.43 -16.52 6.81
N SER A 315 18.21 -17.18 5.67
CA SER A 315 18.79 -18.49 5.36
C SER A 315 20.11 -18.44 4.56
N TRP A 316 20.58 -17.27 4.12
CA TRP A 316 21.76 -17.16 3.25
C TRP A 316 23.07 -16.79 3.98
N ASP A 317 23.05 -16.72 5.31
CA ASP A 317 24.22 -16.37 6.15
C ASP A 317 24.90 -17.58 6.84
N LYS A 318 24.64 -18.82 6.42
CA LYS A 318 25.30 -20.01 6.99
C LYS A 318 25.97 -20.90 5.94
N GLY A 319 27.26 -20.65 5.72
CA GLY A 319 28.21 -21.47 4.95
C GLY A 319 29.28 -20.52 4.41
N THR A 320 30.53 -20.51 4.88
CA THR A 320 31.43 -21.61 5.21
C THR A 320 32.58 -21.01 6.04
N MET A 321 32.81 -21.52 7.26
CA MET A 321 34.06 -21.34 7.99
C MET A 321 34.70 -22.72 8.15
N GLY A 322 35.95 -22.83 7.74
CA GLY A 322 36.89 -23.86 8.20
C GLY A 322 37.22 -24.95 7.19
N SER A 323 38.45 -24.90 6.66
CA SER A 323 39.40 -26.03 6.72
C SER A 323 40.81 -25.50 6.49
N ASN A 324 41.67 -25.78 7.47
CA ASN A 324 43.09 -25.45 7.54
C ASN A 324 43.89 -26.22 6.47
N CYS A 325 44.94 -25.59 5.93
CA CYS A 325 46.04 -26.29 5.27
C CYS A 325 47.18 -26.46 6.29
N THR A 326 47.50 -27.71 6.62
CA THR A 326 48.85 -28.18 6.97
C THR A 326 49.71 -28.29 5.73
#